data_AF-A0A966B3K1-F1
#
_entry.id   AF-A0A966B3K1-F1
#
_cell.length_a   1.000
_cell.length_b   1.000
_cell.length_c   1.000
_cell.angle_alpha   90.00
_cell.angle_beta   90.00
_cell.angle_gamma   90.00
#
_symmetry.space_group_name_H-M   'P 1'
#
loop_
_entity.id
_entity.type
_entity.pdbx_description
1 polymer ?
#
loop_
_entity_poly.entity_id
_entity_poly.type
_entity_poly.pdbx_seq_one_letter_code
_entity_poly.pdbx_strand_id
1 'polypeptide(L)' 'MEKGSDFAPKFGEDGLIPAVAQDSSTGEILMVAYMNEEALRQTM' A
#
# COMPACT_ATOMS: atom_id res chain seq x y z
N MET A 1 -17.73 -15.10 8.18
CA MET A 1 -16.87 -14.24 9.01
C MET A 1 -15.45 -14.61 8.66
N GLU A 2 -14.76 -13.81 7.85
CA GLU A 2 -13.33 -13.98 7.62
C GLU A 2 -12.70 -12.61 7.82
N LYS A 3 -12.18 -12.40 9.03
CA LYS A 3 -11.37 -11.23 9.37
C LYS A 3 -9.96 -11.56 8.89
N GLY A 4 -9.69 -11.39 7.59
CA GLY A 4 -8.35 -11.49 7.03
C GLY A 4 -7.52 -10.34 7.60
N SER A 5 -6.86 -10.60 8.72
CA SER A 5 -6.04 -9.61 9.43
C SER A 5 -4.63 -9.52 8.83
N ASP A 6 -4.38 -10.25 7.74
CA ASP A 6 -3.13 -10.27 6.98
C ASP A 6 -3.25 -9.38 5.75
N PHE A 7 -2.44 -8.33 5.71
CA PHE A 7 -2.22 -7.54 4.51
C PHE A 7 -1.41 -8.39 3.51
N ALA A 8 -2.09 -8.97 2.52
CA ALA A 8 -1.50 -9.80 1.46
C ALA A 8 -1.53 -9.08 0.10
N PRO A 9 -0.60 -8.14 -0.14
CA PRO A 9 -0.56 -7.35 -1.37
C PRO A 9 -0.15 -8.21 -2.57
N LYS A 10 -0.83 -8.02 -3.70
CA LYS A 10 -0.48 -8.67 -4.97
C LYS A 10 0.32 -7.71 -5.84
N PHE A 11 1.60 -8.01 -6.02
CA PHE A 11 2.47 -7.27 -6.93
C PHE A 11 2.08 -7.53 -8.39
N GLY A 12 2.22 -6.49 -9.22
CA GLY A 12 2.09 -6.59 -10.68
C GLY A 12 3.22 -7.42 -11.31
N GLU A 13 3.17 -7.59 -12.62
CA GLU A 13 4.21 -8.31 -13.39
C GLU A 13 5.59 -7.64 -13.27
N ASP A 14 5.61 -6.34 -13.01
CA ASP A 14 6.77 -5.50 -12.74
C ASP A 14 7.25 -5.54 -11.28
N GLY A 15 6.57 -6.28 -10.41
CA GLY A 15 6.95 -6.41 -9.00
C GLY A 15 6.59 -5.20 -8.13
N LEU A 16 5.70 -4.32 -8.62
CA LEU A 16 5.23 -3.13 -7.89
C LEU A 16 3.74 -3.23 -7.52
N ILE A 17 3.36 -2.48 -6.49
CA ILE A 17 1.96 -2.22 -6.10
C ILE A 17 1.68 -0.71 -6.14
N PRO A 18 0.47 -0.27 -6.53
CA PRO A 18 0.07 1.11 -6.36
C PRO A 18 -0.11 1.45 -4.89
N ALA A 19 0.35 2.64 -4.49
CA ALA A 19 0.29 3.16 -3.13
C ALA A 19 -0.26 4.59 -3.14
N VAL A 20 -1.10 4.91 -2.17
CA VAL A 20 -1.70 6.24 -2.01
C VAL A 20 -1.39 6.75 -0.61
N ALA A 21 -0.75 7.91 -0.51
CA ALA A 21 -0.58 8.61 0.75
C ALA A 21 -1.74 9.61 0.91
N GLN A 22 -2.45 9.51 2.02
CA GLN A 22 -3.59 10.35 2.35
C GLN A 22 -3.39 10.94 3.75
N ASP A 23 -3.79 12.19 3.95
CA ASP A 23 -3.87 12.79 5.26
C ASP A 23 -4.93 12.07 6.11
N SER A 24 -4.53 11.58 7.28
CA SER A 24 -5.38 10.71 8.11
C SER A 24 -6.56 11.43 8.78
N SER A 25 -6.52 12.76 8.85
CA SER A 25 -7.54 13.56 9.53
C SER A 25 -8.60 14.10 8.56
N THR A 26 -8.17 14.51 7.37
CA THR A 26 -9.00 15.19 6.37
C THR A 26 -9.40 14.28 5.22
N GLY A 27 -8.64 13.22 4.97
CA GLY A 27 -8.81 12.38 3.79
C GLY A 27 -8.27 13.02 2.51
N GLU A 28 -7.47 14.09 2.59
CA GLU A 28 -6.83 14.68 1.41
C GLU A 28 -5.78 13.74 0.83
N ILE A 29 -5.83 13.49 -0.49
CA ILE A 29 -4.79 12.70 -1.17
C ILE A 29 -3.55 13.57 -1.36
N LEU A 30 -2.44 13.13 -0.77
CA LEU A 30 -1.16 13.84 -0.83
C LEU A 30 -0.30 13.34 -2.00
N MET A 31 -0.31 12.02 -2.27
CA MET A 31 0.53 11.42 -3.29
C MET A 31 -0.03 10.09 -3.80
N VAL A 32 0.24 9.78 -5.07
CA VAL A 32 0.10 8.45 -5.66
C VAL A 32 1.47 8.00 -6.15
N ALA A 33 1.89 6.80 -5.77
CA ALA A 33 3.19 6.22 -6.10
C ALA A 33 3.08 4.70 -6.33
N TYR A 34 4.20 4.08 -6.70
CA TYR A 34 4.33 2.63 -6.76
C TYR A 34 5.38 2.16 -5.76
N MET A 35 5.13 1.05 -5.07
CA MET A 35 6.04 0.46 -4.09
C MET A 35 6.41 -0.96 -4.51
N ASN A 36 7.67 -1.32 -4.37
CA ASN A 36 8.10 -2.72 -4.46
C ASN A 36 7.92 -3.42 -3.10
N GLU A 37 8.24 -4.71 -3.06
CA GLU A 37 8.12 -5.51 -1.83
C GLU A 37 8.97 -4.96 -0.68
N GLU A 38 10.19 -4.50 -0.96
CA GLU A 38 11.09 -3.94 0.06
C GLU A 38 10.55 -2.65 0.67
N ALA A 39 10.12 -1.69 -0.17
CA ALA A 39 9.55 -0.43 0.29
C ALA A 39 8.30 -0.65 1.14
N LEU A 40 7.49 -1.63 0.77
CA LEU A 40 6.35 -2.01 1.59
C LEU A 40 6.79 -2.57 2.94
N ARG A 41 7.75 -3.51 2.98
CA ARG A 41 8.25 -4.09 4.23
C ARG A 41 8.85 -3.06 5.18
N GLN A 42 9.42 -1.96 4.67
CA GLN A 42 9.95 -0.87 5.51
C GLN A 42 8.85 0.01 6.12
N THR A 43 7.63 -0.03 5.58
CA THR A 43 6.51 0.80 6.03
C THR A 43 5.64 0.09 7.08
N MET A 44 5.70 -1.25 7.14
CA MET A 44 4.95 -2.10 8.07
C MET A 44 5.64 -2.24 9.43
#